data_AF-A0A2D9UFG5-F1
#
_entry.id   AF-A0A2D9UFG5-F1
#
_cell.length_a   1.000
_cell.length_b   1.000
_cell.length_c   1.000
_cell.angle_alpha   90.00
_cell.angle_beta   90.00
_cell.angle_gamma   90.00
#
_symmetry.space_group_name_H-M   'P 1'
#
loop_
_entity.id
_entity.type
_entity.pdbx_description
1 polymer ?
#
loop_
_entity_poly.entity_id
_entity_poly.type
_entity_poly.pdbx_seq_one_letter_code
_entity_poly.pdbx_strand_id
1 'polypeptide(L)' 'MFNDKKIKSGIIKIVIAVSLAFTGPVVFVLASNDNNELIILSIIGGLMMLGCIYFGFQGIKTILSIFFDKSNE' A
#
# COMPACT_ATOMS: atom_id res chain seq x y z
N MET A 1 -1.92 -6.56 -27.21
CA MET A 1 -0.82 -5.69 -26.73
C MET A 1 -1.01 -5.49 -25.24
N PHE A 2 -0.13 -5.99 -24.37
CA PHE A 2 -0.25 -5.71 -22.94
C PHE A 2 -0.26 -4.19 -22.76
N ASN A 3 -1.23 -3.63 -22.05
CA ASN A 3 -1.23 -2.21 -21.78
C ASN A 3 -0.21 -1.99 -20.66
N ASP A 4 1.08 -1.95 -21.03
CA ASP A 4 2.23 -1.94 -20.11
C ASP A 4 2.10 -0.86 -19.04
N LYS A 5 1.40 0.25 -19.36
CA LYS A 5 1.08 1.33 -18.42
C LYS A 5 0.18 0.88 -17.26
N LYS A 6 -0.84 0.05 -17.52
CA LYS A 6 -1.77 -0.43 -16.48
C LYS A 6 -1.08 -1.47 -15.57
N ILE A 7 -0.29 -2.36 -16.15
CA ILE A 7 0.47 -3.38 -15.40
C ILE A 7 1.52 -2.71 -14.52
N LYS A 8 2.31 -1.81 -15.09
CA LYS A 8 3.32 -1.03 -14.35
C LYS A 8 2.67 -0.22 -13.22
N SER A 9 1.51 0.37 -13.45
CA SER A 9 0.75 1.08 -12.41
C SER A 9 0.26 0.15 -11.29
N GLY A 10 -0.28 -1.03 -11.63
CA GLY A 10 -0.69 -2.04 -10.65
C GLY A 10 0.48 -2.53 -9.79
N ILE A 11 1.61 -2.86 -10.41
CA ILE A 11 2.83 -3.30 -9.71
C ILE A 11 3.36 -2.20 -8.79
N ILE A 12 3.44 -0.95 -9.26
CA ILE A 12 3.91 0.18 -8.43
C ILE A 12 3.02 0.34 -7.18
N LYS A 13 1.68 0.25 -7.33
CA LYS A 13 0.77 0.32 -6.19
C LYS A 13 1.00 -0.79 -5.17
N ILE A 14 1.28 -2.02 -5.63
CA ILE A 14 1.61 -3.14 -4.76
C ILE A 14 2.96 -2.92 -4.07
N VAL A 15 3.99 -2.47 -4.79
CA VAL A 15 5.30 -2.17 -4.20
C VAL A 15 5.18 -1.08 -3.12
N ILE A 16 4.39 -0.03 -3.36
CA ILE A 16 4.09 1.00 -2.37
C ILE A 16 3.36 0.39 -1.17
N ALA A 17 2.35 -0.44 -1.40
CA ALA A 17 1.60 -1.09 -0.32
C ALA A 17 2.51 -1.98 0.56
N VAL A 18 3.38 -2.78 -0.06
CA VAL A 18 4.35 -3.63 0.65
C VAL A 18 5.33 -2.78 1.45
N SER A 19 5.88 -1.72 0.86
CA SER A 19 6.76 -0.80 1.59
C SER A 19 6.06 -0.20 2.81
N LEU A 20 4.82 0.29 2.65
CA LEU A 20 4.02 0.83 3.75
C LEU A 20 3.69 -0.23 4.82
N ALA A 21 3.47 -1.49 4.42
CA ALA A 21 3.21 -2.60 5.34
C ALA A 21 4.39 -2.86 6.30
N PHE A 22 5.63 -2.68 5.82
CA PHE A 22 6.82 -2.83 6.64
C PHE A 22 7.15 -1.56 7.43
N THR A 23 7.05 -0.38 6.81
CA THR A 23 7.44 0.88 7.48
C THR A 23 6.40 1.36 8.48
N GLY A 24 5.10 1.14 8.25
CA GLY A 24 4.02 1.63 9.12
C GLY A 24 4.13 1.11 10.56
N PRO A 25 4.24 -0.22 10.79
CA PRO A 25 4.44 -0.78 12.12
C PRO A 25 5.72 -0.32 12.81
N VAL A 26 6.82 -0.21 12.06
CA VAL A 26 8.09 0.26 12.62
C VAL A 26 7.96 1.70 13.13
N VAL A 27 7.34 2.59 12.34
CA VAL A 27 7.11 3.99 12.73
C VAL A 27 6.14 4.08 13.93
N PHE A 28 5.09 3.26 13.94
CA PHE A 28 4.12 3.23 15.04
C PHE A 28 4.74 2.76 16.37
N VAL A 29 5.56 1.70 16.32
CA VAL A 29 6.25 1.17 17.52
C VAL A 29 7.32 2.13 18.01
N LEU A 30 8.07 2.77 17.09
CA LEU A 30 9.05 3.79 17.46
C LEU A 30 8.38 4.95 18.21
N ALA A 31 7.24 5.42 17.69
CA ALA A 31 6.47 6.49 18.32
C ALA A 31 5.87 6.11 19.68
N SER A 32 5.64 4.81 19.92
CA SER A 32 5.04 4.31 21.16
C SER A 32 6.07 4.12 22.29
N ASN A 33 7.36 4.05 21.98
CA ASN A 33 8.43 3.89 22.97
C ASN A 33 8.91 5.23 23.58
N ASP A 34 8.62 6.35 22.92
CA ASP A 34 8.99 7.69 23.39
C ASP A 34 7.78 8.37 24.06
N ASN A 35 7.95 8.80 25.30
CA ASN A 35 6.88 9.29 26.15
C ASN A 35 6.20 10.54 25.55
N ASN A 36 4.96 10.40 25.08
CA ASN A 36 3.98 11.43 24.68
C ASN A 36 4.39 12.47 23.60
N GLU A 37 5.67 12.75 23.35
CA GLU A 37 6.11 13.76 22.39
C GLU A 37 5.96 13.31 20.93
N LEU A 38 5.80 12.00 20.69
CA LEU A 38 5.70 11.41 19.35
C LEU A 38 4.27 10.98 18.95
N ILE A 39 3.22 11.54 19.57
CA ILE A 39 1.81 11.25 19.19
C ILE A 39 1.59 11.44 17.68
N ILE A 40 2.15 12.51 17.10
CA ILE A 40 2.05 12.80 15.66
C ILE A 40 2.64 11.64 14.83
N LEU A 41 3.76 11.08 15.27
CA LEU A 41 4.43 9.98 14.58
C LEU A 41 3.64 8.68 14.68
N SER A 42 2.95 8.46 15.81
CA SER A 42 2.05 7.32 16.01
C SER A 42 0.82 7.41 15.07
N ILE A 43 0.25 8.61 14.91
CA ILE A 43 -0.83 8.87 13.94
C ILE A 43 -0.35 8.61 12.51
N ILE A 44 0.85 9.08 12.15
CA ILE A 44 1.44 8.83 10.82
C ILE A 44 1.63 7.33 10.59
N GLY A 45 2.18 6.60 11.56
CA GLY A 45 2.34 5.14 11.47
C GLY A 45 1.01 4.42 11.25
N GLY A 46 -0.03 4.80 11.99
CA GLY A 46 -1.39 4.28 11.81
C GLY A 46 -1.98 4.59 10.42
N LEU A 47 -1.80 5.82 9.94
CA LEU A 47 -2.23 6.22 8.59
C LEU A 47 -1.47 5.47 7.50
N MET A 48 -0.17 5.18 7.68
CA MET A 48 0.60 4.36 6.75
C MET A 48 0.06 2.92 6.68
N MET A 49 -0.36 2.33 7.80
CA MET A 49 -1.02 1.01 7.80
C MET A 49 -2.35 1.03 7.04
N LEU A 50 -3.19 2.06 7.27
CA LEU A 50 -4.44 2.21 6.52
C LEU A 50 -4.19 2.43 5.02
N GLY A 51 -3.17 3.22 4.69
CA GLY A 51 -2.71 3.43 3.32
C GLY A 51 -2.27 2.13 2.66
N CYS A 52 -1.53 1.27 3.37
CA CYS A 52 -1.14 -0.06 2.88
C CYS A 52 -2.35 -0.88 2.45
N ILE A 53 -3.40 -0.95 3.27
CA ILE A 53 -4.61 -1.72 2.95
C ILE A 53 -5.27 -1.16 1.69
N TYR A 54 -5.42 0.17 1.60
CA TYR A 54 -6.02 0.83 0.45
C TYR A 54 -5.25 0.59 -0.85
N PHE A 55 -3.94 0.85 -0.85
CA PHE A 55 -3.08 0.65 -2.03
C PHE A 55 -2.93 -0.82 -2.40
N GLY A 56 -2.90 -1.72 -1.41
CA GLY A 56 -2.85 -3.16 -1.62
C GLY A 56 -4.10 -3.67 -2.34
N PHE A 57 -5.29 -3.32 -1.85
CA PHE A 57 -6.56 -3.68 -2.49
C PHE A 57 -6.67 -3.09 -3.91
N GLN A 58 -6.32 -1.81 -4.10
CA GLN A 58 -6.34 -1.20 -5.42
C GLN A 58 -5.33 -1.84 -6.38
N GLY A 59 -4.13 -2.16 -5.91
CA GLY A 59 -3.08 -2.79 -6.70
C GLY A 59 -3.52 -4.17 -7.18
N ILE A 60 -3.99 -5.00 -6.26
CA ILE A 60 -4.52 -6.35 -6.58
C ILE A 60 -5.70 -6.24 -7.55
N LYS A 61 -6.68 -5.37 -7.28
CA LYS A 61 -7.84 -5.18 -8.17
C LYS A 61 -7.43 -4.74 -9.57
N THR A 62 -6.44 -3.85 -9.69
CA THR A 62 -5.92 -3.37 -10.98
C THR A 62 -5.23 -4.51 -11.76
N ILE A 63 -4.47 -5.37 -11.07
CA ILE A 63 -3.84 -6.52 -11.72
C ILE A 63 -4.90 -7.54 -12.14
N LEU A 64 -5.83 -7.89 -11.25
CA LEU A 64 -6.90 -8.84 -11.55
C LEU A 64 -7.77 -8.38 -12.72
N SER A 65 -8.13 -7.10 -12.79
CA SER A 65 -8.92 -6.60 -13.93
C SER A 65 -8.17 -6.75 -15.25
N ILE A 66 -6.85 -6.58 -15.28
CA ILE A 66 -6.06 -6.80 -16.50
C ILE A 66 -6.07 -8.27 -16.95
N PHE A 67 -6.08 -9.21 -16.01
CA PHE A 67 -6.12 -10.64 -16.31
C PHE A 67 -7.52 -11.13 -16.70
N PHE A 68 -8.56 -10.65 -16.02
CA PHE A 68 -9.94 -11.12 -16.21
C PHE A 68 -10.73 -10.34 -17.26
N ASP A 69 -10.49 -9.04 -17.46
CA ASP A 69 -11.14 -8.29 -18.57
C ASP A 69 -10.67 -8.80 -19.94
N LYS A 70 -9.49 -9.43 -20.00
CA LYS A 70 -8.96 -10.06 -21.22
C LYS A 70 -9.58 -11.43 -21.52
N SER A 71 -10.34 -12.00 -20.59
CA SER A 71 -10.97 -13.31 -20.72
C SER A 71 -12.41 -13.23 -21.25
N ASN A 72 -12.94 -12.02 -21.44
CA ASN A 72 -14.34 -11.76 -21.80
C ASN A 72 -14.51 -11.11 -23.19
N GLU A 73 -13.45 -11.16 -24.01
CA GLU A 73 -13.44 -10.91 -25.46
C GLU A 73 -12.99 -12.18 -26.19
#